data_AF-A0A8T3VLL2-F1
#
_entry.id   AF-A0A8T3VLL2-F1
#
_cell.length_a   1.000
_cell.length_b   1.000
_cell.length_c   1.000
_cell.angle_alpha   90.00
_cell.angle_beta   90.00
_cell.angle_gamma   90.00
#
_symmetry.space_group_name_H-M   'P 1'
#
loop_
_entity.id
_entity.type
_entity.pdbx_description
1 polymer ?
#
loop_
_entity_poly.entity_id
_entity_poly.type
_entity_poly.pdbx_seq_one_letter_code
_entity_poly.pdbx_strand_id
1 'polypeptide(L)'
;MEETKMSGGSKDIISENVIKIKKLFPEIVIEDNIDFEKLKLLLGKDIETENERYNFSWPGKNQAIKESQRVSYGTLRPYKNESKNWETTKNLYIEGDNLEVLKLLQKGYYKKIKMILIDPPYNTGNEFVYPDDYKD
;
A
#
# COMPACT_ATOMS: atom_id res chain seq x y z
N MET A 1 11.64 -29.21 7.53
CA MET A 1 11.49 -27.74 7.51
C MET A 1 10.84 -27.42 6.18
N GLU A 2 9.59 -26.95 6.20
CA GLU A 2 8.94 -26.52 4.96
C GLU A 2 9.64 -25.26 4.45
N GLU A 3 10.27 -25.36 3.29
CA GLU A 3 10.85 -24.23 2.58
C GLU A 3 9.72 -23.26 2.23
N THR A 4 9.59 -22.19 3.03
CA THR A 4 8.68 -21.10 2.72
C THR A 4 9.29 -20.33 1.56
N LYS A 5 8.89 -20.67 0.33
CA LYS A 5 9.20 -19.89 -0.88
C LYS A 5 8.67 -18.47 -0.68
N MET A 6 9.53 -17.56 -0.23
CA MET A 6 9.19 -16.15 -0.11
C MET A 6 9.07 -15.56 -1.51
N SER A 7 7.86 -15.26 -1.95
CA SER A 7 7.67 -14.45 -3.16
C SER A 7 8.28 -13.06 -2.92
N GLY A 8 9.18 -12.64 -3.81
CA GLY A 8 9.99 -11.42 -3.64
C GLY A 8 9.21 -10.11 -3.65
N GLY A 9 7.97 -10.09 -4.16
CA GLY A 9 7.17 -8.88 -4.23
C GLY A 9 6.71 -8.36 -2.87
N SER A 10 6.28 -7.10 -2.78
CA SER A 10 5.60 -6.56 -1.59
C SER A 10 4.29 -7.31 -1.30
N LYS A 11 3.60 -6.99 -0.19
CA LYS A 11 2.32 -7.65 0.08
C LYS A 11 1.28 -7.25 -0.97
N ASP A 12 0.52 -8.23 -1.45
CA ASP A 12 -0.63 -8.00 -2.31
C ASP A 12 -1.85 -7.71 -1.44
N ILE A 13 -2.12 -6.42 -1.26
CA ILE A 13 -3.21 -5.93 -0.41
C ILE A 13 -4.58 -6.31 -1.01
N ILE A 14 -4.70 -6.36 -2.34
CA ILE A 14 -5.95 -6.66 -3.03
C ILE A 14 -6.31 -8.12 -2.77
N SER A 15 -5.37 -9.03 -3.02
CA SER A 15 -5.57 -10.46 -2.75
C SER A 15 -5.83 -10.74 -1.27
N GLU A 16 -5.11 -10.09 -0.35
CA GLU A 16 -5.39 -10.21 1.09
C GLU A 16 -6.82 -9.76 1.46
N ASN A 17 -7.32 -8.68 0.85
CA ASN A 17 -8.66 -8.17 1.11
C ASN A 17 -9.73 -9.14 0.59
N VAL A 18 -9.53 -9.71 -0.61
CA VAL A 18 -10.42 -10.74 -1.16
C VAL A 18 -10.45 -11.97 -0.23
N ILE A 19 -9.29 -12.41 0.27
CA ILE A 19 -9.22 -13.53 1.23
C ILE A 19 -9.97 -13.22 2.53
N LYS A 20 -9.82 -12.00 3.07
CA LYS A 20 -10.54 -11.57 4.29
C LYS A 20 -12.05 -11.56 4.07
N ILE A 21 -12.51 -11.02 2.93
CA ILE A 21 -13.93 -10.99 2.57
C ILE A 21 -14.46 -12.41 2.40
N LYS A 22 -13.75 -13.28 1.67
CA LYS A 22 -14.11 -14.71 1.49
C LYS A 22 -14.23 -15.45 2.82
N LYS A 23 -13.41 -15.10 3.81
CA LYS A 23 -13.48 -15.71 5.15
C LYS A 23 -14.73 -15.27 5.92
N LEU A 24 -15.16 -14.02 5.76
CA LEU A 24 -16.34 -13.47 6.45
C LEU A 24 -17.65 -13.84 5.74
N PHE A 25 -17.64 -13.79 4.41
CA PHE A 25 -18.79 -13.99 3.54
C PHE A 25 -18.36 -14.89 2.36
N PRO A 26 -18.22 -16.21 2.56
CA PRO A 26 -17.74 -17.11 1.50
C PRO A 26 -18.69 -17.17 0.31
N GLU A 27 -19.97 -16.97 0.56
CA GLU A 27 -21.04 -17.09 -0.43
C GLU A 27 -21.12 -15.92 -1.42
N ILE A 28 -20.45 -14.79 -1.17
CA ILE A 28 -20.39 -13.65 -2.10
C ILE A 28 -19.22 -13.71 -3.08
N VAL A 29 -18.35 -14.70 -2.97
CA VAL A 29 -17.18 -14.85 -3.85
C VAL A 29 -17.47 -15.93 -4.89
N ILE A 30 -17.62 -15.52 -6.15
CA ILE A 30 -17.88 -16.41 -7.30
C ILE A 30 -16.68 -16.29 -8.24
N GLU A 31 -15.95 -17.38 -8.47
CA GLU A 31 -14.79 -17.39 -9.38
C GLU A 31 -13.80 -16.23 -9.08
N ASP A 32 -13.51 -16.02 -7.79
CA ASP A 32 -12.66 -14.95 -7.25
C ASP A 32 -13.15 -13.50 -7.48
N ASN A 33 -14.36 -13.32 -8.01
CA ASN A 33 -15.06 -12.04 -8.10
C ASN A 33 -16.02 -11.85 -6.91
N ILE A 34 -16.21 -10.61 -6.48
CA ILE A 34 -17.13 -10.25 -5.40
C ILE A 34 -18.49 -9.88 -5.99
N ASP A 35 -19.52 -10.65 -5.64
CA ASP A 35 -20.91 -10.33 -5.91
C ASP A 35 -21.41 -9.27 -4.91
N PHE A 36 -21.40 -8.02 -5.35
CA PHE A 36 -21.85 -6.89 -4.54
C PHE A 36 -23.36 -6.92 -4.24
N GLU A 37 -24.18 -7.50 -5.11
CA GLU A 37 -25.62 -7.58 -4.88
C GLU A 37 -25.93 -8.60 -3.78
N LYS A 38 -25.22 -9.73 -3.80
CA LYS A 38 -25.31 -10.71 -2.72
C LYS A 38 -24.73 -10.18 -1.41
N LEU A 39 -23.65 -9.40 -1.46
CA LEU A 39 -23.11 -8.72 -0.27
C LEU A 39 -24.14 -7.75 0.34
N LYS A 40 -24.81 -6.95 -0.50
CA LYS A 40 -25.89 -6.06 -0.04
C LYS A 40 -27.02 -6.86 0.60
N LEU A 41 -27.42 -7.99 0.00
CA LEU A 41 -28.47 -8.84 0.57
C LEU A 41 -28.10 -9.37 1.96
N LEU A 42 -26.84 -9.77 2.18
CA LEU A 42 -26.37 -10.29 3.47
C LEU A 42 -26.21 -9.22 4.54
N LEU A 43 -25.76 -8.02 4.17
CA LEU A 43 -25.59 -6.90 5.11
C LEU A 43 -26.93 -6.29 5.54
N GLY A 44 -28.01 -6.55 4.80
CA GLY A 44 -29.37 -6.19 5.20
C GLY A 44 -29.67 -4.70 5.07
N LYS A 45 -30.52 -4.18 5.96
CA LYS A 45 -31.12 -2.83 5.85
C LYS A 45 -30.21 -1.68 6.27
N ASP A 46 -29.06 -1.96 6.88
CA ASP A 46 -28.09 -0.94 7.33
C ASP A 46 -27.10 -0.57 6.21
N ILE A 47 -27.56 -0.58 4.97
CA ILE A 47 -26.78 -0.13 3.81
C ILE A 47 -27.19 1.29 3.55
N GLU A 48 -26.28 2.20 3.84
CA GLU A 48 -26.47 3.62 3.65
C GLU A 48 -26.69 3.93 2.16
N THR A 49 -27.93 4.27 1.80
CA THR A 49 -28.40 4.55 0.43
C THR A 49 -28.34 6.03 0.07
N GLU A 50 -28.05 6.91 1.05
CA GLU A 50 -28.01 8.36 0.81
C GLU A 50 -26.69 8.78 0.15
N ASN A 51 -26.83 9.57 -0.91
CA ASN A 51 -25.73 10.12 -1.70
C ASN A 51 -25.02 11.32 -1.01
N GLU A 52 -25.51 11.78 0.14
CA GLU A 52 -24.93 12.90 0.88
C GLU A 52 -23.73 12.44 1.73
N ARG A 53 -22.72 11.88 1.07
CA ARG A 53 -21.44 11.57 1.71
C ARG A 53 -20.51 12.76 1.54
N TYR A 54 -20.13 13.40 2.63
CA TYR A 54 -19.00 14.32 2.61
C TYR A 54 -17.73 13.50 2.32
N ASN A 55 -17.23 13.60 1.09
CA ASN A 55 -16.05 12.90 0.64
C ASN A 55 -15.08 13.92 0.03
N PHE A 56 -13.84 13.94 0.51
CA PHE A 56 -12.79 14.73 -0.11
C PHE A 56 -12.37 14.06 -1.43
N SER A 57 -12.74 14.67 -2.57
CA SER A 57 -12.42 14.18 -3.91
C SER A 57 -11.51 15.18 -4.64
N TRP A 58 -10.57 14.66 -5.41
CA TRP A 58 -9.65 15.45 -6.23
C TRP A 58 -9.25 14.66 -7.49
N PRO A 59 -8.84 15.35 -8.58
CA PRO A 59 -8.31 14.69 -9.76
C PRO A 59 -7.14 13.75 -9.41
N GLY A 60 -7.18 12.52 -9.90
CA GLY A 60 -6.12 11.53 -9.63
C GLY A 60 -6.29 10.71 -8.34
N LYS A 61 -7.29 10.97 -7.49
CA LYS A 61 -7.54 10.17 -6.26
C LYS A 61 -7.55 8.66 -6.49
N ASN A 62 -8.30 8.20 -7.50
CA ASN A 62 -8.40 6.77 -7.82
C ASN A 62 -7.07 6.20 -8.32
N GLN A 63 -6.28 6.97 -9.06
CA GLN A 63 -4.97 6.57 -9.55
C GLN A 63 -3.97 6.44 -8.39
N ALA A 64 -3.97 7.38 -7.46
CA ALA A 64 -3.13 7.33 -6.25
C ALA A 64 -3.45 6.09 -5.40
N ILE A 65 -4.74 5.75 -5.23
CA ILE A 65 -5.15 4.52 -4.53
C ILE A 65 -4.63 3.28 -5.25
N LYS A 66 -4.82 3.18 -6.57
CA LYS A 66 -4.31 2.05 -7.38
C LYS A 66 -2.80 1.91 -7.25
N GLU A 67 -2.07 3.02 -7.32
CA GLU A 67 -0.60 3.00 -7.22
C GLU A 67 -0.13 2.57 -5.83
N SER A 68 -0.82 2.96 -4.75
CA SER A 68 -0.52 2.48 -3.40
C SER A 68 -0.71 0.97 -3.23
N GLN A 69 -1.61 0.37 -4.01
CA GLN A 69 -1.93 -1.07 -3.98
C GLN A 69 -1.07 -1.89 -4.95
N ARG A 70 -0.38 -1.23 -5.89
CA ARG A 70 0.50 -1.90 -6.85
C ARG A 70 1.64 -2.60 -6.12
N VAL A 71 1.78 -3.90 -6.37
CA VAL A 71 2.88 -4.71 -5.83
C VAL A 71 4.21 -4.18 -6.35
N SER A 72 5.14 -3.94 -5.42
CA SER A 72 6.54 -3.65 -5.72
C SER A 72 7.30 -4.95 -5.95
N TYR A 73 8.16 -4.99 -6.96
CA TYR A 73 9.09 -6.09 -7.23
C TYR A 73 10.56 -5.69 -7.02
N GLY A 74 10.78 -4.51 -6.43
CA GLY A 74 12.11 -4.02 -6.10
C GLY A 74 12.81 -4.89 -5.05
N THR A 75 14.11 -4.65 -4.86
CA THR A 75 14.88 -5.24 -3.77
C THR A 75 15.85 -4.22 -3.21
N LEU A 76 16.14 -4.32 -1.91
CA LEU A 76 17.13 -3.47 -1.27
C LEU A 76 18.53 -4.09 -1.47
N ARG A 77 19.46 -3.28 -1.99
CA ARG A 77 20.86 -3.68 -2.14
C ARG A 77 21.70 -3.14 -0.98
N PRO A 78 22.40 -4.00 -0.21
CA PRO A 78 23.35 -3.55 0.80
C PRO A 78 24.47 -2.68 0.21
N TYR A 79 24.77 -1.55 0.86
CA TYR A 79 25.86 -0.66 0.46
C TYR A 79 26.88 -0.46 1.59
N LYS A 80 27.70 -1.50 1.81
CA LYS A 80 28.62 -1.58 2.96
C LYS A 80 29.66 -0.46 2.99
N ASN A 81 30.16 -0.04 1.83
CA ASN A 81 31.26 0.92 1.72
C ASN A 81 30.91 2.30 2.27
N GLU A 82 29.65 2.71 2.18
CA GLU A 82 29.17 3.99 2.73
C GLU A 82 28.41 3.82 4.06
N SER A 83 28.28 2.59 4.53
CA SER A 83 27.63 2.30 5.80
C SER A 83 28.57 2.56 6.97
N LYS A 84 28.06 3.21 8.01
CA LYS A 84 28.77 3.37 9.29
C LYS A 84 28.42 2.25 10.24
N ASN A 85 29.42 1.65 10.89
CA ASN A 85 29.26 0.58 11.89
C ASN A 85 28.40 -0.58 11.37
N TRP A 86 28.68 -1.06 10.15
CA TRP A 86 27.85 -2.03 9.41
C TRP A 86 27.40 -3.24 10.24
N GLU A 87 28.31 -3.83 11.03
CA GLU A 87 28.01 -5.03 11.83
C GLU A 87 27.26 -4.75 13.15
N THR A 88 27.20 -3.50 13.62
CA THR A 88 26.70 -3.17 14.98
C THR A 88 25.58 -2.14 15.02
N THR A 89 25.40 -1.35 13.96
CA THR A 89 24.34 -0.33 13.90
C THR A 89 22.95 -0.97 13.91
N LYS A 90 22.01 -0.33 14.61
CA LYS A 90 20.57 -0.67 14.56
C LYS A 90 19.77 0.31 13.71
N ASN A 91 20.45 1.26 13.07
CA ASN A 91 19.86 2.31 12.26
C ASN A 91 19.97 1.96 10.79
N LEU A 92 18.94 2.32 10.01
CA LEU A 92 18.91 2.14 8.56
C LEU A 92 18.81 3.49 7.88
N TYR A 93 19.60 3.66 6.83
CA TYR A 93 19.44 4.71 5.83
C TYR A 93 19.19 4.02 4.49
N ILE A 94 18.15 4.46 3.77
CA ILE A 94 17.72 3.84 2.51
C ILE A 94 17.55 4.96 1.49
N GLU A 95 18.18 4.81 0.35
CA GLU A 95 18.09 5.73 -0.78
C GLU A 95 17.15 5.15 -1.84
N GLY A 96 16.23 5.99 -2.35
CA GLY A 96 15.26 5.62 -3.38
C GLY A 96 13.97 6.42 -3.29
N ASP A 97 13.04 6.13 -4.19
CA ASP A 97 11.67 6.64 -4.12
C ASP A 97 10.98 6.15 -2.83
N ASN A 98 10.36 7.08 -2.10
CA ASN A 98 9.85 6.80 -0.76
C ASN A 98 8.68 5.80 -0.78
N LEU A 99 7.80 5.83 -1.79
CA LEU A 99 6.67 4.91 -1.91
C LEU A 99 7.18 3.49 -2.16
N GLU A 100 8.14 3.33 -3.07
CA GLU A 100 8.75 2.04 -3.35
C GLU A 100 9.49 1.47 -2.13
N VAL A 101 10.28 2.30 -1.44
CA VAL A 101 10.97 1.90 -0.20
C VAL A 101 9.98 1.47 0.88
N LEU A 102 8.89 2.22 1.08
CA LEU A 102 7.87 1.87 2.08
C LEU A 102 7.17 0.55 1.74
N LYS A 103 6.91 0.26 0.46
CA LYS A 103 6.36 -1.04 0.00
C LYS A 103 7.30 -2.20 0.33
N LEU A 104 8.61 -2.03 0.16
CA LEU A 104 9.61 -3.05 0.51
C LEU A 104 9.71 -3.28 2.02
N LEU A 105 9.72 -2.20 2.81
CA LEU A 105 9.78 -2.28 4.27
C LEU A 105 8.52 -2.88 4.90
N GLN A 106 7.38 -2.82 4.20
CA GLN A 106 6.09 -3.26 4.70
C GLN A 106 6.14 -4.68 5.26
N LYS A 107 6.81 -5.64 4.61
CA LYS A 107 6.88 -7.03 5.10
C LYS A 107 7.63 -7.14 6.43
N GLY A 108 8.79 -6.49 6.55
CA GLY A 108 9.66 -6.60 7.72
C GLY A 108 9.22 -5.75 8.92
N TYR A 109 8.58 -4.60 8.65
CA TYR A 109 8.31 -3.55 9.65
C TYR A 109 6.82 -3.29 9.90
N TYR A 110 5.91 -4.09 9.33
CA TYR A 110 4.47 -3.96 9.57
C TYR A 110 4.13 -3.90 11.06
N LYS A 111 3.45 -2.82 11.47
CA LYS A 111 3.06 -2.55 12.88
C LYS A 111 4.22 -2.51 13.88
N LYS A 112 5.47 -2.27 13.43
CA LYS A 112 6.65 -2.16 14.30
C LYS A 112 7.17 -0.73 14.47
N ILE A 113 6.62 0.23 13.73
CA ILE A 113 7.04 1.64 13.78
C ILE A 113 6.25 2.38 14.88
N LYS A 114 6.97 2.97 15.85
CA LYS A 114 6.36 3.70 16.97
C LYS A 114 5.99 5.14 16.62
N MET A 115 6.79 5.80 15.80
CA MET A 115 6.62 7.21 15.44
C MET A 115 7.14 7.44 14.02
N ILE A 116 6.44 8.27 13.25
CA ILE A 116 6.83 8.71 11.92
C ILE A 116 6.95 10.23 11.96
N LEU A 117 8.11 10.77 11.54
CA LEU A 117 8.35 12.19 11.37
C LEU A 117 8.63 12.44 9.88
N ILE A 118 7.86 13.32 9.25
CA ILE A 118 8.00 13.68 7.83
C ILE A 118 7.91 15.20 7.68
N ASP A 119 8.70 15.74 6.76
CA ASP A 119 8.71 17.14 6.34
C ASP A 119 8.47 17.19 4.82
N PRO A 120 7.22 16.98 4.36
CA PRO A 120 6.90 16.97 2.94
C PRO A 120 6.92 18.40 2.37
N PRO A 121 7.03 18.56 1.03
CA PRO A 121 6.96 19.88 0.41
C PRO A 121 5.62 20.58 0.69
N TYR A 122 5.66 21.85 1.09
CA TYR A 122 4.49 22.60 1.58
C TYR A 122 3.57 23.16 0.48
N ASN A 123 3.92 22.98 -0.80
CA ASN A 123 3.15 23.47 -1.95
C ASN A 123 2.81 24.98 -1.88
N THR A 124 3.79 25.80 -1.50
CA THR A 124 3.66 27.27 -1.32
C THR A 124 3.85 28.07 -2.62
N GLY A 125 3.56 27.46 -3.78
CA GLY A 125 3.54 28.13 -5.09
C GLY A 125 4.90 28.27 -5.80
N ASN A 126 6.03 28.16 -5.10
CA ASN A 126 7.38 28.22 -5.70
C ASN A 126 8.18 26.90 -5.64
N GLU A 127 7.61 25.86 -5.01
CA GLU A 127 8.30 24.59 -4.70
C GLU A 127 7.54 23.36 -5.22
N PHE A 128 6.94 23.44 -6.40
CA PHE A 128 6.28 22.27 -7.00
C PHE A 128 7.28 21.46 -7.83
N VAL A 129 7.57 20.24 -7.37
CA VAL A 129 8.47 19.24 -8.01
C VAL A 129 7.67 17.99 -8.40
N TYR A 130 6.44 18.16 -8.88
CA TYR A 130 5.85 17.11 -9.72
C TYR A 130 6.23 17.47 -11.16
N PRO A 131 7.11 16.70 -11.83
CA PRO A 131 7.29 16.88 -13.26
C PRO A 131 5.94 16.56 -13.92
N ASP A 132 5.36 17.55 -14.59
CA ASP A 132 4.14 17.45 -15.41
C ASP A 132 4.30 16.53 -16.64
N ASP A 133 5.29 15.62 -16.65
CA ASP A 133 5.45 14.67 -17.76
C ASP A 133 4.62 13.41 -17.50
N TYR A 134 3.33 13.53 -17.82
CA TYR A 134 2.36 12.43 -17.87
C TYR A 134 2.40 11.70 -19.22
N LYS A 135 3.52 11.68 -19.94
CA LYS A 135 3.61 10.93 -21.19
C LYS A 135 3.57 9.42 -20.92
N ASP A 136 2.64 8.79 -21.62
CA ASP A 136 2.31 7.35 -21.62
C ASP A 136 3.50 6.42 -21.88
#